data_AF-A0A172TVA6-F1
#
_entry.id   AF-A0A172TVA6-F1
#
_cell.length_a   1.000
_cell.length_b   1.000
_cell.length_c   1.000
_cell.angle_alpha   90.00
_cell.angle_beta   90.00
_cell.angle_gamma   90.00
#
_symmetry.space_group_name_H-M   'P 1'
#
loop_
_entity.id
_entity.type
_entity.pdbx_description
1 polymer ?
#
loop_
_entity_poly.entity_id
_entity_poly.type
_entity_poly.pdbx_seq_one_letter_code
_entity_poly.pdbx_strand_id
1 'polypeptide(L)'
;MEEHYRVLKTLLEKLPENYSDDNLHSLEQLVTRYQEILNQVAQTADPENNTMFYRERIDALENELKDARYGHDEKQRITGFRNASEMAIEGISALIFHLNQQHMNNAAGNTSN
;
A
#
# COMPACT_ATOMS: atom_id res chain seq x y z
N MET A 1 -7.44 2.24 -14.67
CA MET A 1 -6.19 1.46 -14.49
C MET A 1 -4.95 2.38 -14.48
N GLU A 2 -4.74 3.22 -15.50
CA GLU A 2 -3.60 4.16 -15.56
C GLU A 2 -3.59 5.20 -14.41
N GLU A 3 -4.77 5.63 -13.95
CA GLU A 3 -4.91 6.54 -12.82
C GLU A 3 -4.45 5.91 -11.49
N HIS A 4 -4.90 4.69 -11.16
CA HIS A 4 -4.47 3.99 -9.93
C HIS A 4 -2.95 3.78 -9.91
N TYR A 5 -2.35 3.41 -11.05
CA TYR A 5 -0.91 3.27 -11.18
C TYR A 5 -0.16 4.58 -10.83
N ARG A 6 -0.60 5.71 -11.39
CA ARG A 6 0.01 7.02 -11.11
C ARG A 6 -0.13 7.40 -9.64
N VAL A 7 -1.32 7.22 -9.06
CA VAL A 7 -1.55 7.54 -7.64
C VAL A 7 -0.66 6.69 -6.75
N LEU A 8 -0.56 5.37 -6.98
CA LEU A 8 0.28 4.48 -6.19
C LEU A 8 1.77 4.86 -6.26
N LYS A 9 2.27 5.25 -7.44
CA LYS A 9 3.63 5.79 -7.58
C LYS A 9 3.85 7.04 -6.72
N THR A 10 2.90 7.98 -6.78
CA THR A 10 2.97 9.20 -5.97
C THR A 10 2.92 8.91 -4.47
N LEU A 11 2.16 7.89 -4.03
CA LEU A 11 2.19 7.47 -2.63
C LEU A 11 3.58 6.95 -2.25
N LEU A 12 4.17 6.07 -3.07
CA LEU A 12 5.50 5.51 -2.81
C LEU A 12 6.58 6.60 -2.68
N GLU A 13 6.54 7.62 -3.54
CA GLU A 13 7.47 8.77 -3.53
C GLU A 13 7.28 9.69 -2.31
N LYS A 14 6.12 9.65 -1.66
CA LYS A 14 5.77 10.48 -0.51
C LYS A 14 5.89 9.76 0.83
N LEU A 15 6.37 8.50 0.83
CA LEU A 15 6.55 7.77 2.08
C LEU A 15 7.61 8.47 2.95
N PRO A 16 7.28 8.77 4.22
CA PRO A 16 8.21 9.43 5.10
C PRO A 16 9.35 8.50 5.53
N GLU A 17 10.58 9.02 5.52
CA GLU A 17 11.80 8.23 5.79
C GLU A 17 12.17 8.15 7.27
N ASN A 18 11.74 9.11 8.09
CA ASN A 18 12.15 9.25 9.49
C ASN A 18 10.95 9.38 10.42
N TYR A 19 11.08 8.89 11.65
CA TYR A 19 10.03 9.04 12.66
C TYR A 19 9.90 10.50 13.11
N SER A 20 8.68 11.01 13.03
CA SER A 20 8.19 12.22 13.71
C SER A 20 6.67 12.12 13.80
N ASP A 21 6.02 12.89 14.68
CA ASP A 21 4.57 12.84 14.81
C ASP A 21 3.85 13.27 13.51
N ASP A 22 4.42 14.24 12.79
CA ASP A 22 3.93 14.69 11.48
C ASP A 22 4.11 13.62 10.40
N ASN A 23 5.24 12.92 10.42
CA ASN A 23 5.52 11.84 9.48
C ASN A 23 4.65 10.63 9.77
N LEU A 24 4.40 10.31 11.04
CA LEU A 24 3.47 9.26 11.43
C LEU A 24 2.05 9.58 10.96
N HIS A 25 1.59 10.83 11.14
CA HIS A 25 0.31 11.27 10.62
C HIS A 25 0.23 11.14 9.08
N SER A 26 1.31 11.55 8.39
CA SER A 26 1.39 11.43 6.93
C SER A 26 1.34 9.97 6.47
N LEU A 27 2.00 9.06 7.18
CA LEU A 27 1.98 7.63 6.91
C LEU A 27 0.57 7.03 7.11
N GLU A 28 -0.13 7.40 8.18
CA GLU A 28 -1.53 6.98 8.41
C GLU A 28 -2.48 7.44 7.27
N GLN A 29 -2.34 8.68 6.82
CA GLN A 29 -3.12 9.20 5.68
C GLN A 29 -2.81 8.43 4.39
N LEU A 30 -1.52 8.14 4.15
CA LEU A 30 -1.09 7.38 2.98
C LEU A 30 -1.64 5.96 2.99
N VAL A 31 -1.65 5.30 4.14
CA VAL A 31 -2.19 3.95 4.32
C VAL A 31 -3.69 3.92 4.10
N THR A 32 -4.41 4.93 4.61
CA THR A 32 -5.84 5.12 4.33
C THR A 32 -6.08 5.23 2.82
N ARG A 33 -5.26 6.04 2.12
CA ARG A 33 -5.37 6.20 0.67
C ARG A 33 -5.02 4.92 -0.09
N TYR A 34 -4.03 4.17 0.38
CA TYR A 34 -3.66 2.88 -0.19
C TYR A 34 -4.81 1.86 -0.06
N GLN A 35 -5.48 1.82 1.09
CA GLN A 35 -6.67 0.98 1.33
C GLN A 35 -7.83 1.33 0.40
N GLU A 36 -8.10 2.63 0.19
CA GLU A 36 -9.13 3.08 -0.75
C GLU A 36 -8.85 2.57 -2.17
N ILE A 37 -7.59 2.68 -2.63
CA ILE A 37 -7.19 2.21 -3.97
C ILE A 37 -7.33 0.70 -4.06
N LEU A 38 -6.92 -0.05 -3.05
CA LEU A 38 -7.09 -1.51 -3.02
C LEU A 38 -8.56 -1.92 -3.12
N ASN A 39 -9.44 -1.23 -2.39
CA ASN A 39 -10.88 -1.49 -2.46
C ASN A 39 -11.45 -1.20 -3.86
N GLN A 40 -10.97 -0.14 -4.53
CA GLN A 40 -11.36 0.18 -5.91
C GLN A 40 -10.83 -0.86 -6.91
N VAL A 41 -9.58 -1.30 -6.76
CA VAL A 41 -8.98 -2.33 -7.62
C VAL A 41 -9.70 -3.67 -7.44
N ALA A 42 -10.03 -4.06 -6.21
CA ALA A 42 -10.77 -5.29 -5.92
C ALA A 42 -12.18 -5.34 -6.55
N GLN A 43 -12.77 -4.20 -6.87
CA GLN A 43 -14.04 -4.14 -7.60
C GLN A 43 -13.90 -4.40 -9.11
N THR A 44 -12.67 -4.35 -9.65
CA THR A 44 -12.38 -4.39 -11.09
C THR A 44 -11.48 -5.55 -11.52
N ALA A 45 -10.68 -6.11 -10.61
CA ALA A 45 -9.80 -7.23 -10.81
C ALA A 45 -10.29 -8.47 -10.05
N ASP A 46 -9.87 -9.66 -10.49
CA ASP A 46 -10.21 -10.98 -9.90
C ASP A 46 -10.32 -10.93 -8.35
N PRO A 47 -11.54 -10.90 -7.78
CA PRO A 47 -11.78 -10.43 -6.41
C PRO A 47 -11.28 -11.36 -5.31
N GLU A 48 -11.14 -12.66 -5.58
CA GLU A 48 -11.08 -13.67 -4.52
C GLU A 48 -9.67 -13.99 -4.03
N ASN A 49 -8.67 -14.07 -4.93
CA ASN A 49 -7.30 -14.45 -4.52
C ASN A 49 -6.38 -13.27 -4.23
N ASN A 50 -6.54 -12.14 -4.93
CA ASN A 50 -5.62 -11.00 -4.78
C ASN A 50 -6.04 -10.06 -3.63
N THR A 51 -7.34 -9.87 -3.42
CA THR A 51 -7.86 -8.96 -2.39
C THR A 51 -7.51 -9.42 -0.98
N MET A 52 -7.55 -10.73 -0.72
CA MET A 52 -7.22 -11.29 0.60
C MET A 52 -5.75 -11.01 0.96
N PHE A 53 -4.82 -11.28 0.04
CA PHE A 53 -3.39 -11.00 0.23
C PHE A 53 -3.12 -9.53 0.59
N TYR A 54 -3.69 -8.58 -0.15
CA TYR A 54 -3.46 -7.17 0.13
C TYR A 54 -4.17 -6.67 1.39
N ARG A 55 -5.31 -7.26 1.75
CA ARG A 55 -6.02 -6.93 3.00
C ARG A 55 -5.25 -7.36 4.23
N GLU A 56 -4.74 -8.59 4.26
CA GLU A 56 -3.90 -9.06 5.38
C GLU A 56 -2.68 -8.16 5.60
N ARG A 57 -2.09 -7.65 4.51
CA ARG A 57 -0.99 -6.69 4.60
C ARG A 57 -1.42 -5.34 5.17
N ILE A 58 -2.62 -4.86 4.86
CA ILE A 58 -3.14 -3.63 5.48
C ILE A 58 -3.40 -3.84 6.96
N ASP A 59 -3.98 -4.97 7.36
CA ASP A 59 -4.22 -5.26 8.78
C ASP A 59 -2.91 -5.28 9.58
N ALA A 60 -1.85 -5.89 9.02
CA ALA A 60 -0.51 -5.86 9.60
C ALA A 60 0.04 -4.43 9.71
N LEU A 61 -0.11 -3.63 8.65
CA LEU A 61 0.32 -2.25 8.59
C LEU A 61 -0.39 -1.37 9.65
N GLU A 62 -1.71 -1.53 9.80
CA GLU A 62 -2.49 -0.85 10.83
C GLU A 62 -2.04 -1.20 12.25
N ASN A 63 -1.59 -2.44 12.48
CA ASN A 63 -1.04 -2.83 13.78
C ASN A 63 0.32 -2.18 14.05
N GLU A 64 1.22 -2.14 13.06
CA GLU A 64 2.49 -1.43 13.19
C GLU A 64 2.29 0.08 13.39
N LEU A 65 1.25 0.68 12.77
CA LEU A 65 0.86 2.07 13.03
C LEU A 65 0.35 2.30 14.44
N LYS A 66 -0.40 1.34 15.03
CA LYS A 66 -0.80 1.41 16.44
C LYS A 66 0.42 1.39 17.35
N ASP A 67 1.41 0.53 17.06
CA ASP A 67 2.68 0.50 17.79
C ASP A 67 3.47 1.80 17.61
N ALA A 68 3.46 2.38 16.41
CA ALA A 68 4.06 3.67 16.12
C ALA A 68 3.41 4.83 16.91
N ARG A 69 2.09 4.79 17.09
CA ARG A 69 1.30 5.85 17.75
C ARG A 69 1.26 5.71 19.27
N TYR A 70 1.12 4.49 19.77
CA TYR A 70 0.81 4.20 21.17
C TYR A 70 1.85 3.30 21.86
N GLY A 71 2.98 3.03 21.20
CA GLY A 71 4.08 2.26 21.77
C GLY A 71 4.54 2.80 23.13
N HIS A 72 4.83 1.88 24.04
CA HIS A 72 5.08 2.16 25.46
C HIS A 72 6.38 2.94 25.68
N ASP A 73 7.33 2.80 24.76
CA ASP A 73 8.58 3.55 24.74
C ASP A 73 8.88 4.07 23.32
N GLU A 74 9.86 4.98 23.24
CA GLU A 74 10.29 5.60 21.99
C GLU A 74 10.83 4.57 20.99
N LYS A 75 11.50 3.52 21.46
CA LYS A 75 12.05 2.48 20.59
C LYS A 75 10.92 1.68 19.93
N GLN A 76 9.87 1.35 20.67
CA GLN A 76 8.70 0.67 20.13
C GLN A 76 8.00 1.54 19.07
N ARG A 77 7.82 2.84 19.34
CA ARG A 77 7.21 3.77 18.37
C ARG A 77 8.02 3.91 17.09
N ILE A 78 9.34 4.07 17.19
CA ILE A 78 10.23 4.13 16.03
C ILE A 78 10.21 2.80 15.26
N THR A 79 10.19 1.68 15.97
CA THR A 79 10.15 0.35 15.33
C THR A 79 8.83 0.15 14.58
N GLY A 80 7.69 0.46 15.20
CA GLY A 80 6.38 0.39 14.55
C GLY A 80 6.30 1.28 13.33
N PHE A 81 6.82 2.51 13.41
CA PHE A 81 6.86 3.41 12.25
C PHE A 81 7.71 2.84 11.11
N ARG A 82 8.92 2.36 11.41
CA ARG A 82 9.81 1.79 10.40
C ARG A 82 9.17 0.57 9.73
N ASN A 83 8.62 -0.34 10.52
CA ASN A 83 7.96 -1.54 10.01
C ASN A 83 6.74 -1.17 9.14
N ALA A 84 5.90 -0.24 9.60
CA ALA A 84 4.77 0.26 8.84
C ALA A 84 5.20 0.87 7.50
N SER A 85 6.26 1.68 7.48
CA SER A 85 6.82 2.25 6.25
C SER A 85 7.34 1.17 5.30
N GLU A 86 8.12 0.20 5.78
CA GLU A 86 8.64 -0.92 4.96
C GLU A 86 7.49 -1.74 4.37
N MET A 87 6.47 -2.08 5.18
CA MET A 87 5.31 -2.83 4.73
C MET A 87 4.48 -2.05 3.70
N ALA A 88 4.37 -0.72 3.86
CA ALA A 88 3.71 0.17 2.90
C ALA A 88 4.45 0.18 1.55
N ILE A 89 5.79 0.32 1.57
CA ILE A 89 6.64 0.27 0.37
C ILE A 89 6.41 -1.03 -0.39
N GLU A 90 6.51 -2.17 0.31
CA GLU A 90 6.35 -3.48 -0.29
C GLU A 90 4.94 -3.70 -0.85
N GLY A 91 3.89 -3.34 -0.09
CA GLY A 91 2.51 -3.51 -0.50
C GLY A 91 2.15 -2.68 -1.74
N ILE A 92 2.50 -1.40 -1.72
CA ILE A 92 2.27 -0.48 -2.83
C ILE A 92 3.05 -0.94 -4.07
N SER A 93 4.32 -1.33 -3.91
CA SER A 93 5.14 -1.82 -5.02
C SER A 93 4.59 -3.11 -5.63
N ALA A 94 4.12 -4.03 -4.79
CA ALA A 94 3.48 -5.27 -5.24
C ALA A 94 2.18 -5.00 -6.02
N LEU A 95 1.35 -4.06 -5.56
CA LEU A 95 0.13 -3.68 -6.26
C LEU A 95 0.43 -2.99 -7.60
N ILE A 96 1.43 -2.10 -7.64
CA ILE A 96 1.91 -1.49 -8.88
C ILE A 96 2.35 -2.56 -9.89
N PHE A 97 3.16 -3.53 -9.45
CA PHE A 97 3.61 -4.62 -10.29
C PHE A 97 2.44 -5.44 -10.83
N HIS A 98 1.46 -5.77 -9.97
CA HIS A 98 0.28 -6.53 -10.36
C HIS A 98 -0.56 -5.80 -11.42
N LEU A 99 -0.84 -4.50 -11.21
CA LEU A 99 -1.59 -3.69 -12.17
C LEU A 99 -0.88 -3.58 -13.52
N ASN A 100 0.45 -3.50 -13.53
CA ASN A 100 1.24 -3.52 -14.77
C ASN A 100 1.13 -4.86 -15.51
N GLN A 101 1.17 -5.99 -14.80
CA GLN A 101 1.03 -7.32 -15.40
C GLN A 101 -0.35 -7.50 -16.05
N GLN A 102 -1.42 -7.06 -15.37
CA GLN A 102 -2.77 -7.09 -15.95
C GLN A 102 -2.87 -6.26 -17.23
N HIS A 103 -2.27 -5.07 -17.25
CA HIS A 103 -2.26 -4.22 -18.45
C HIS A 103 -1.54 -4.90 -19.63
N MET A 104 -0.37 -5.51 -19.38
CA MET A 104 0.39 -6.22 -20.42
C MET A 104 -0.36 -7.44 -20.97
N ASN A 105 -1.00 -8.22 -20.09
CA ASN A 105 -1.78 -9.39 -20.50
C ASN A 105 -3.02 -9.00 -21.34
N ASN A 106 -3.71 -7.93 -20.95
CA ASN A 106 -4.87 -7.41 -21.70
C ASN A 106 -4.46 -6.84 -23.08
N ALA A 107 -3.29 -6.18 -23.18
CA ALA A 107 -2.78 -5.67 -24.44
C ALA A 107 -2.35 -6.80 -25.40
N ALA A 108 -1.76 -7.88 -24.88
CA ALA A 108 -1.35 -9.05 -25.67
C ALA A 108 -2.54 -9.92 -26.12
N GLY A 109 -3.62 -9.97 -25.33
CA GLY A 109 -4.86 -10.67 -25.72
C GLY A 109 -5.63 -10.03 -26.87
N ASN A 110 -5.41 -8.73 -27.14
CA ASN A 110 -6.14 -7.96 -28.14
C ASN A 110 -5.52 -7.95 -29.55
N THR A 111 -4.39 -8.63 -29.76
CA THR A 111 -3.75 -8.78 -31.09
C THR A 111 -4.15 -10.05 -31.84
N SER A 112 -5.12 -10.81 -31.33
CA SER A 112 -5.72 -11.97 -32.01
C SER A 112 -7.12 -11.62 -32.48
N ASN A 113 -7.24 -10.84 -33.56
CA ASN A 113 -8.43 -10.75 -34.41
C ASN A 113 -8.02 -10.30 -35.81
#